data_AF-A5N0Y3-F1
#
_entry.id   AF-A5N0Y3-F1
#
_cell.length_a   1.000
_cell.length_b   1.000
_cell.length_c   1.000
_cell.angle_alpha   90.00
_cell.angle_beta   90.00
_cell.angle_gamma   90.00
#
_symmetry.space_group_name_H-M   'P 1'
#
loop_
_entity.id
_entity.type
_entity.pdbx_description
1 polymer ?
#
loop_
_entity_poly.entity_id
_entity_poly.type
_entity_poly.pdbx_seq_one_letter_code
_entity_poly.pdbx_strand_id
1 'polypeptide(L)'
;MGKDYNQKKKSTNMLIAAFMLFIFPIMLVFLGVFLGGYLGKLMEGSIRTYEIIGGIIALVLAVVFVKLFDKSTVVDKEQEKFYWEDM
;
A
#
# COMPACT_ATOMS: atom_id res chain seq x y z
N MET A 1 1.09 5.86 -44.89
CA MET A 1 0.23 5.40 -43.78
C MET A 1 1.02 5.52 -42.50
N GLY A 2 0.88 6.65 -41.79
CA GLY A 2 1.52 6.86 -40.49
C GLY A 2 0.78 6.07 -39.43
N LYS A 3 1.47 5.15 -38.75
CA LYS A 3 0.93 4.43 -37.60
C LYS A 3 0.98 5.36 -36.40
N ASP A 4 -0.19 5.67 -35.88
CA ASP A 4 -0.39 6.44 -34.67
C ASP A 4 -0.06 5.57 -33.45
N TYR A 5 1.14 5.76 -32.89
CA TYR A 5 1.60 5.07 -31.69
C TYR A 5 1.16 5.86 -30.46
N ASN A 6 -0.13 5.81 -30.14
CA ASN A 6 -0.65 6.16 -28.81
C ASN A 6 -0.24 5.08 -27.79
N GLN A 7 1.06 4.90 -27.58
CA GLN A 7 1.63 4.11 -26.49
C GLN A 7 1.50 4.93 -25.21
N LYS A 8 0.32 4.89 -24.60
CA LYS A 8 0.05 5.53 -23.30
C LYS A 8 0.87 4.78 -22.24
N LYS A 9 2.12 5.18 -22.02
CA LYS A 9 2.96 4.73 -20.91
C LYS A 9 2.13 4.83 -19.63
N LYS A 10 1.79 3.69 -19.03
CA LYS A 10 1.15 3.65 -17.72
C LYS A 10 2.25 3.87 -16.69
N SER A 11 2.74 5.10 -16.59
CA SER A 11 3.65 5.46 -15.50
C SER A 11 2.94 5.19 -14.18
N THR A 12 3.53 4.37 -13.32
CA THR A 12 3.12 4.32 -11.92
C THR A 12 3.15 5.76 -11.41
N ASN A 13 1.98 6.29 -11.07
CA ASN A 13 1.81 7.68 -10.71
C ASN A 13 2.68 7.94 -9.47
N MET A 14 3.73 8.75 -9.58
CA MET A 14 4.68 9.02 -8.48
C MET A 14 3.95 9.49 -7.21
N LEU A 15 2.83 10.18 -7.38
CA LEU A 15 1.91 10.57 -6.32
C LEU A 15 1.32 9.37 -5.56
N ILE A 16 0.91 8.30 -6.27
CA ILE A 16 0.38 7.07 -5.67
C ILE A 16 1.48 6.35 -4.89
N ALA A 17 2.70 6.29 -5.43
CA ALA A 17 3.84 5.71 -4.73
C ALA A 17 4.16 6.47 -3.42
N ALA A 18 4.20 7.80 -3.47
CA ALA A 18 4.38 8.63 -2.28
C ALA A 18 3.25 8.43 -1.26
N PHE A 19 1.99 8.39 -1.71
CA PHE A 19 0.85 8.13 -0.82
C PHE A 19 0.97 6.76 -0.12
N MET A 20 1.30 5.70 -0.87
CA MET A 20 1.45 4.34 -0.33
C MET A 20 2.61 4.22 0.66
N LEU A 21 3.70 4.96 0.46
CA LEU A 21 4.87 4.89 1.33
C LEU A 21 4.75 5.76 2.60
N PHE A 22 4.09 6.92 2.50
CA PHE A 22 4.04 7.89 3.60
C PHE A 22 2.70 7.93 4.33
N ILE A 23 1.60 8.10 3.60
CA ILE A 23 0.29 8.39 4.22
C ILE A 23 -0.44 7.10 4.59
N PHE A 24 -0.41 6.11 3.70
CA PHE A 24 -1.13 4.86 3.89
C PHE A 24 -0.75 4.10 5.17
N PRO A 25 0.53 3.96 5.56
CA PRO A 25 0.90 3.26 6.80
C PRO A 25 0.39 3.97 8.06
N ILE A 26 0.46 5.32 8.07
CA ILE A 26 -0.03 6.14 9.18
C ILE A 26 -1.54 5.97 9.34
N MET A 27 -2.28 6.03 8.22
CA MET A 27 -3.73 5.82 8.20
C MET A 27 -4.10 4.42 8.71
N LEU A 28 -3.36 3.39 8.30
CA LEU A 28 -3.61 2.02 8.74
C LEU A 28 -3.41 1.85 10.24
N VAL A 29 -2.30 2.36 10.79
CA VAL A 29 -2.05 2.29 12.24
C VAL A 29 -3.12 3.03 13.02
N PHE A 30 -3.53 4.22 12.56
CA PHE A 30 -4.61 4.97 13.19
C PHE A 30 -5.92 4.17 13.22
N LEU A 31 -6.31 3.57 12.08
CA LEU A 31 -7.48 2.70 11.99
C LEU A 31 -7.35 1.45 12.87
N GLY A 32 -6.16 0.85 12.93
CA GLY A 32 -5.89 -0.32 13.78
C GLY A 32 -6.07 -0.02 15.26
N VAL A 33 -5.53 1.11 15.72
CA VAL A 33 -5.71 1.58 17.11
C VAL A 33 -7.18 1.85 17.40
N PHE A 34 -7.87 2.56 16.50
CA PHE A 34 -9.29 2.90 16.67
C PHE A 34 -10.18 1.66 16.74
N LEU A 35 -10.00 0.71 15.81
CA LEU A 35 -10.73 -0.56 15.80
C LEU A 35 -10.36 -1.43 17.00
N GLY A 36 -9.08 -1.43 17.40
CA GLY A 36 -8.62 -2.09 18.62
C GLY A 36 -9.33 -1.58 19.86
N GLY A 37 -9.37 -0.27 20.07
CA GLY A 37 -10.09 0.33 21.20
C GLY A 37 -11.59 0.03 21.19
N TYR A 38 -12.22 0.04 20.00
CA TYR A 38 -13.62 -0.34 19.84
C TYR A 38 -13.87 -1.80 20.25
N LEU A 39 -13.02 -2.73 19.79
CA LEU A 39 -13.09 -4.15 20.18
C LEU A 39 -12.82 -4.35 21.68
N GLY A 40 -11.86 -3.63 22.25
CA GLY A 40 -11.56 -3.69 23.68
C GLY A 40 -12.74 -3.28 24.55
N LYS A 41 -13.52 -2.27 24.09
CA LYS A 41 -14.76 -1.86 24.75
C LYS A 41 -15.85 -2.94 24.67
N LEU A 42 -15.97 -3.64 23.54
CA LEU A 42 -16.95 -4.72 23.34
C LEU A 42 -16.63 -5.98 24.16
N MET A 43 -15.35 -6.25 24.41
CA MET A 43 -14.90 -7.44 25.14
C MET A 43 -14.77 -7.22 26.66
N GLU A 44 -15.24 -6.07 27.18
CA GLU A 44 -15.07 -5.65 28.59
C GLU A 44 -13.60 -5.71 29.07
N GLY A 45 -12.66 -5.61 28.12
CA GLY A 45 -11.24 -5.71 28.37
C GLY A 45 -10.58 -4.36 28.58
N SER A 46 -9.27 -4.37 28.82
CA SER A 46 -8.47 -3.15 28.91
C SER A 46 -8.38 -2.49 27.53
N ILE A 47 -9.15 -1.42 27.31
CA ILE A 47 -9.21 -0.65 26.05
C ILE A 47 -7.80 -0.31 25.53
N ARG A 48 -6.91 0.20 26.40
CA ARG A 48 -5.52 0.51 26.05
C ARG A 48 -4.75 -0.70 25.50
N THR A 49 -4.99 -1.89 26.04
CA THR A 49 -4.29 -3.10 25.59
C THR A 49 -4.72 -3.46 24.17
N TYR A 50 -6.02 -3.38 23.89
CA TYR A 50 -6.54 -3.66 22.55
C TYR A 50 -6.17 -2.57 21.54
N GLU A 51 -6.10 -1.31 21.93
CA GLU A 51 -5.55 -0.22 21.11
C GLU A 51 -4.11 -0.51 20.66
N ILE A 52 -3.25 -0.92 21.60
CA ILE A 52 -1.85 -1.27 21.32
C ILE A 52 -1.77 -2.48 20.38
N ILE A 53 -2.50 -3.55 20.68
CA ILE A 53 -2.52 -4.76 19.86
C ILE A 53 -3.04 -4.44 18.45
N GLY A 54 -4.13 -3.68 18.33
CA GLY A 54 -4.70 -3.26 17.05
C GLY A 54 -3.71 -2.42 16.23
N GLY A 55 -2.99 -1.49 16.87
CA GLY A 55 -1.94 -0.72 16.24
C GLY A 55 -0.77 -1.57 15.73
N ILE A 56 -0.31 -2.55 16.52
CA ILE A 56 0.77 -3.47 16.12
C ILE A 56 0.33 -4.32 14.92
N ILE A 57 -0.87 -4.90 14.95
CA ILE A 57 -1.41 -5.70 13.84
C ILE A 57 -1.51 -4.85 12.57
N ALA A 58 -2.05 -3.64 12.67
CA ALA A 58 -2.19 -2.75 11.53
C ALA A 58 -0.83 -2.27 10.97
N LEU A 59 0.17 -2.08 11.83
CA LEU A 59 1.54 -1.76 11.40
C LEU A 59 2.14 -2.91 10.58
N VAL A 60 1.99 -4.15 11.05
CA VAL A 60 2.45 -5.34 10.30
C VAL A 60 1.75 -5.44 8.96
N LEU A 61 0.42 -5.24 8.92
CA LEU A 61 -0.34 -5.21 7.68
C LEU A 61 0.14 -4.10 6.73
N ALA A 62 0.41 -2.90 7.24
CA ALA A 62 0.92 -1.79 6.43
C ALA A 62 2.24 -2.15 5.75
N VAL A 63 3.18 -2.79 6.47
CA VAL A 63 4.45 -3.28 5.90
C VAL A 63 4.19 -4.30 4.79
N VAL A 64 3.27 -5.23 4.99
CA VAL A 64 2.90 -6.23 3.98
C VAL A 64 2.31 -5.56 2.72
N PHE A 65 1.41 -4.60 2.89
CA PHE A 65 0.82 -3.86 1.77
C PHE A 65 1.85 -3.04 1.00
N VAL A 66 2.75 -2.35 1.69
CA VAL A 66 3.86 -1.60 1.05
C VAL A 66 4.74 -2.55 0.25
N LYS A 67 5.08 -3.72 0.80
CA LYS A 67 5.92 -4.72 0.11
C LYS A 67 5.22 -5.32 -1.12
N LEU A 68 3.91 -5.55 -1.04
CA LEU A 68 3.11 -6.00 -2.18
C LEU A 68 3.02 -4.93 -3.27
N PHE A 69 2.84 -3.67 -2.88
CA PHE A 69 2.81 -2.55 -3.80
C PHE A 69 4.15 -2.38 -4.51
N ASP A 70 5.25 -2.38 -3.76
CA ASP A 70 6.61 -2.31 -4.30
C ASP A 70 6.82 -3.41 -5.35
N LYS A 71 6.47 -4.67 -5.02
CA LYS A 71 6.54 -5.79 -5.97
C LYS A 71 5.69 -5.58 -7.23
N SER A 72 4.47 -5.05 -7.10
CA SER A 72 3.60 -4.78 -8.25
C SER A 72 4.18 -3.70 -9.18
N THR A 73 4.91 -2.72 -8.63
CA THR A 73 5.55 -1.68 -9.42
C THR A 73 6.85 -2.14 -10.12
N VAL A 74 7.51 -3.17 -9.59
CA VAL A 74 8.70 -3.77 -10.24
C VAL A 74 8.31 -4.54 -11.51
N VAL A 75 7.19 -5.27 -11.49
CA VAL A 75 6.69 -6.02 -12.67
C VAL A 75 6.39 -5.08 -13.84
N ASP A 76 5.87 -3.89 -13.56
CA ASP A 76 5.57 -2.86 -14.57
C ASP A 76 6.85 -2.38 -15.28
N LYS A 77 7.99 -2.32 -14.58
CA LYS A 77 9.29 -1.89 -15.13
C LYS A 77 9.98 -2.97 -15.98
N GLU A 78 9.87 -4.24 -15.62
CA GLU A 78 10.45 -5.34 -16.44
C GLU A 78 9.72 -5.51 -17.77
N GLN A 79 8.38 -5.38 -17.77
CA GLN A 79 7.60 -5.40 -18.99
C GLN A 79 7.99 -4.23 -19.90
N GLU A 80 8.13 -3.01 -19.36
CA GLU A 80 8.60 -1.85 -20.13
C GLU A 80 9.97 -2.10 -20.76
N LYS A 81 10.93 -2.68 -20.02
CA LYS A 81 12.29 -2.93 -20.53
C LYS A 81 12.32 -3.95 -21.67
N PHE A 82 11.55 -5.03 -21.56
CA PHE A 82 11.45 -6.07 -22.60
C PHE A 82 10.91 -5.51 -23.93
N TYR A 83 9.89 -4.63 -23.87
CA TYR A 83 9.33 -3.99 -25.07
C TYR A 83 10.33 -3.12 -25.86
N TRP A 84 11.37 -2.56 -25.22
CA TRP A 84 12.39 -1.77 -25.91
C TRP A 84 13.55 -2.61 -26.45
N GLU A 85 13.77 -3.82 -25.93
CA GLU A 85 14.81 -4.73 -26.42
C GLU A 85 14.38 -5.45 -27.72
N ASP A 86 13.07 -5.53 -27.98
CA ASP A 86 12.46 -6.19 -29.15
C ASP A 86 12.06 -5.23 -30.31
N MET A 87 12.29 -3.91 -30.19
CA MET A 87 12.02 -2.89 -31.23
C MET A 87 13.30 -2.39 -31.89
#